data_AF-A0A944D3B2-F1
#
_entry.id   AF-A0A944D3B2-F1
#
_cell.length_a   1.000
_cell.length_b   1.000
_cell.length_c   1.000
_cell.angle_alpha   90.00
_cell.angle_beta   90.00
_cell.angle_gamma   90.00
#
_symmetry.space_group_name_H-M   'P 1'
#
loop_
_entity.id
_entity.type
_entity.pdbx_description
1 polymer ?
#
loop_
_entity_poly.entity_id
_entity_poly.type
_entity_poly.pdbx_seq_one_letter_code
_entity_poly.pdbx_strand_id
1 'polypeptide(L)'
;MKRTTHTIDAAGKPLGRLASEIALILRGKNKPEYQPHLDCGDAVVVTNAKAVKVTGKKATQKLYYRHTQHPGGLKTVLLKDLKSNNPSRLLQMTVKGMLPDTKLRKEMMKRLTIQ
;
A
#
# COMPACT_ATOMS: atom_id res chain seq x y z
N MET A 1 -8.94 20.76 9.99
CA MET A 1 -7.62 20.22 9.61
C MET A 1 -7.37 20.43 8.12
N LYS A 2 -6.26 21.07 7.77
CA LYS A 2 -5.84 21.22 6.37
C LYS A 2 -5.10 19.95 5.94
N ARG A 3 -5.58 19.32 4.87
CA ARG A 3 -4.91 18.16 4.26
C ARG A 3 -4.02 18.65 3.12
N THR A 4 -2.82 18.10 3.07
CA THR A 4 -1.89 18.32 1.97
C THR A 4 -1.83 17.06 1.12
N THR A 5 -1.46 17.23 -0.15
CA THR A 5 -1.29 16.13 -1.09
C THR A 5 0.20 15.93 -1.33
N HIS A 6 0.72 14.75 -1.04
CA HIS A 6 2.12 14.38 -1.24
C HIS A 6 2.26 13.55 -2.50
N THR A 7 3.13 13.96 -3.41
CA THR A 7 3.47 13.16 -4.60
C THR A 7 4.77 12.40 -4.34
N ILE A 8 4.74 11.07 -4.52
CA ILE A 8 5.87 10.18 -4.24
C ILE A 8 6.19 9.35 -5.47
N ASP A 9 7.39 9.52 -6.00
CA ASP A 9 7.92 8.63 -7.04
C ASP A 9 8.35 7.29 -6.44
N ALA A 10 7.84 6.20 -7.03
CA ALA A 10 8.09 4.83 -6.62
C ALA A 10 9.27 4.18 -7.34
N ALA A 11 9.85 4.84 -8.36
CA ALA A 11 10.94 4.29 -9.15
C ALA A 11 12.17 3.94 -8.29
N GLY A 12 12.69 2.72 -8.45
CA GLY A 12 13.90 2.24 -7.76
C GLY A 12 13.76 2.00 -6.25
N LYS A 13 12.65 2.42 -5.63
CA LYS A 13 12.43 2.29 -4.19
C LYS A 13 12.00 0.86 -3.79
N PRO A 14 12.49 0.32 -2.66
CA PRO A 14 12.01 -0.96 -2.14
C PRO A 14 10.54 -0.90 -1.73
N LEU A 15 9.72 -1.82 -2.24
CA LEU A 15 8.26 -1.89 -2.00
C LEU A 15 7.85 -1.69 -0.53
N GLY A 16 8.51 -2.42 0.38
CA GLY A 16 8.15 -2.38 1.81
C GLY A 16 8.49 -1.06 2.50
N ARG A 17 9.66 -0.47 2.18
CA ARG A 17 10.09 0.81 2.79
C ARG A 17 9.19 1.94 2.31
N LEU A 18 8.93 1.99 1.01
CA LEU A 18 7.99 2.94 0.40
C LEU A 18 6.59 2.83 1.04
N ALA A 19 6.07 1.60 1.18
CA ALA A 19 4.74 1.42 1.77
C ALA A 19 4.65 1.86 3.24
N SER A 20 5.74 1.70 4.01
CA SER A 20 5.80 2.15 5.40
C SER A 20 5.74 3.67 5.52
N GLU A 21 6.48 4.38 4.68
CA GLU A 21 6.46 5.85 4.63
C GLU A 21 5.07 6.37 4.22
N ILE A 22 4.48 5.78 3.18
CA ILE A 22 3.11 6.11 2.75
C ILE A 22 2.11 5.89 3.88
N ALA A 23 2.18 4.75 4.58
CA ALA A 23 1.27 4.46 5.69
C ALA A 23 1.40 5.46 6.85
N LEU A 24 2.59 5.99 7.10
CA LEU A 24 2.83 7.01 8.12
C LEU A 24 2.13 8.33 7.76
N ILE A 25 2.26 8.77 6.51
CA ILE A 25 1.62 9.99 5.97
C ILE A 25 0.10 9.84 5.96
N LEU A 26 -0.41 8.69 5.47
CA LEU A 26 -1.84 8.40 5.45
C LEU A 26 -2.45 8.32 6.85
N ARG A 27 -1.68 7.96 7.88
CA ARG A 27 -2.15 7.95 9.27
C ARG A 27 -2.07 9.33 9.93
N GLY A 28 -1.28 10.24 9.37
CA GLY A 28 -1.00 11.56 9.95
C GLY A 28 0.00 11.54 11.10
N LYS A 29 0.74 10.44 11.28
CA LYS A 29 1.76 10.30 12.34
C LYS A 29 2.97 11.22 12.16
N ASN A 30 3.10 11.84 10.99
CA ASN A 30 4.07 12.90 10.70
C ASN A 30 3.66 14.26 11.25
N LYS A 31 2.41 14.43 11.70
CA LYS A 31 1.90 15.72 12.21
C LYS A 31 1.83 15.72 13.74
N PRO A 32 2.12 16.87 14.38
CA PRO A 32 1.98 17.01 15.83
C PRO A 32 0.51 16.94 16.28
N GLU A 33 -0.43 17.25 15.40
CA GLU A 33 -1.88 17.18 15.63
C GLU A 33 -2.44 15.74 15.59
N TYR A 34 -1.58 14.72 15.54
CA TYR A 34 -2.01 13.32 15.43
C TYR A 34 -2.85 12.89 16.63
N GLN A 35 -4.08 12.46 16.34
CA GLN A 35 -4.97 11.83 17.31
C GLN A 35 -5.37 10.43 16.80
N PRO A 36 -5.19 9.36 17.59
CA PRO A 36 -5.45 7.99 17.12
C PRO A 36 -6.90 7.72 16.69
N HIS A 37 -7.86 8.43 17.26
CA HIS A 37 -9.29 8.26 17.00
C HIS A 37 -9.81 9.15 15.87
N LEU A 38 -9.04 10.14 15.43
CA LEU A 38 -9.42 11.12 14.42
C LEU A 38 -8.57 10.95 13.15
N ASP A 39 -9.20 11.13 11.98
CA ASP A 39 -8.50 11.01 10.71
C ASP A 39 -7.74 12.29 10.30
N CYS A 40 -6.52 12.41 10.82
CA CYS A 40 -5.65 13.58 10.67
C CYS A 40 -4.68 13.49 9.48
N GLY A 41 -4.71 12.39 8.73
CA GLY A 41 -3.75 12.08 7.67
C GLY A 41 -3.86 12.94 6.41
N ASP A 42 -2.78 12.90 5.62
CA ASP A 42 -2.69 13.56 4.33
C ASP A 42 -3.05 12.62 3.17
N ALA A 43 -3.22 13.19 1.97
CA ALA A 43 -3.38 12.41 0.75
C ALA A 43 -2.02 12.10 0.12
N VAL A 44 -1.92 10.94 -0.52
CA VAL A 44 -0.68 10.49 -1.16
C VAL A 44 -0.99 10.05 -2.58
N VAL A 45 -0.27 10.64 -3.53
CA VAL A 45 -0.25 10.24 -4.94
C VAL A 45 1.08 9.55 -5.22
N VAL A 46 1.02 8.28 -5.64
CA VAL A 46 2.21 7.51 -5.99
C VAL A 46 2.32 7.46 -7.50
N THR A 47 3.48 7.81 -8.06
CA THR A 47 3.79 7.70 -9.49
C THR A 47 4.77 6.56 -9.77
N ASN A 48 4.83 6.10 -11.03
CA ASN A 48 5.76 5.06 -11.50
C ASN A 48 5.68 3.74 -10.71
N ALA A 49 4.48 3.32 -10.31
CA ALA A 49 4.26 2.10 -9.52
C ALA A 49 4.90 0.84 -10.12
N LYS A 50 5.03 0.77 -11.46
CA LYS A 50 5.66 -0.34 -12.19
C LYS A 50 7.16 -0.48 -11.90
N ALA A 51 7.84 0.63 -11.63
CA ALA A 51 9.29 0.70 -11.41
C ALA A 51 9.74 0.40 -9.97
N VAL A 52 8.80 0.02 -9.09
CA VAL A 52 9.10 -0.38 -7.69
C VAL A 52 10.08 -1.55 -7.63
N LYS A 53 11.09 -1.46 -6.77
CA LYS A 53 12.09 -2.51 -6.59
C LYS A 53 11.62 -3.57 -5.60
N VAL A 54 11.90 -4.83 -5.95
CA VAL A 54 11.75 -5.99 -5.08
C VAL A 54 13.14 -6.58 -4.87
N THR A 55 13.53 -6.78 -3.62
CA THR A 55 14.88 -7.23 -3.27
C THR A 55 14.97 -8.75 -3.19
N GLY A 56 16.12 -9.31 -3.58
CA GLY A 56 16.41 -10.75 -3.48
C GLY A 56 15.55 -11.62 -4.40
N LYS A 57 15.37 -12.90 -4.03
CA LYS A 57 14.59 -13.89 -4.79
C LYS A 57 13.06 -13.79 -4.57
N LYS A 58 12.60 -12.73 -3.90
CA LYS A 58 11.18 -12.54 -3.54
C LYS A 58 10.26 -12.42 -4.75
N ALA A 59 10.77 -11.97 -5.90
CA ALA A 59 9.96 -11.89 -7.12
C ALA A 59 9.40 -13.25 -7.54
N THR A 60 10.19 -14.33 -7.39
CA THR A 60 9.82 -15.69 -7.79
C THR A 60 9.35 -16.57 -6.63
N GLN A 61 9.73 -16.23 -5.39
CA GLN A 61 9.39 -17.06 -4.23
C GLN A 61 8.16 -16.57 -3.47
N LYS A 62 7.81 -15.27 -3.54
CA LYS A 62 6.71 -14.73 -2.75
C LYS A 62 5.38 -14.97 -3.47
N LEU A 63 4.52 -15.75 -2.82
CA LEU A 63 3.17 -16.05 -3.26
C LEU A 63 2.15 -15.19 -2.50
N TYR A 64 1.17 -14.66 -3.23
CA TYR A 64 -0.02 -14.04 -2.69
C TYR A 64 -1.18 -15.03 -2.75
N TYR A 65 -1.82 -15.26 -1.61
CA TYR A 65 -2.94 -16.17 -1.47
C TYR A 65 -4.24 -15.39 -1.29
N ARG A 66 -5.34 -15.90 -1.86
CA ARG A 66 -6.71 -15.53 -1.48
C ARG A 66 -7.60 -16.76 -1.52
N HIS A 67 -8.66 -16.74 -0.73
CA HIS A 67 -9.66 -17.81 -0.70
C HIS A 67 -11.04 -17.28 -1.05
N THR A 68 -11.85 -18.08 -1.74
CA THR A 68 -13.23 -17.73 -2.10
C THR A 68 -14.27 -18.21 -1.09
N GLN A 69 -13.87 -18.92 -0.04
CA GLN A 69 -14.75 -19.58 0.96
C GLN A 69 -15.51 -20.82 0.47
N HIS A 70 -15.17 -21.34 -0.69
CA HIS A 70 -15.63 -22.67 -1.15
C HIS A 70 -14.51 -23.71 -0.98
N PRO A 71 -14.84 -25.01 -0.77
CA PRO A 71 -13.84 -26.07 -0.78
C PRO A 71 -13.01 -26.04 -2.08
N GLY A 72 -11.67 -26.09 -1.96
CA GLY A 72 -10.76 -25.96 -3.12
C GLY A 72 -10.63 -24.53 -3.68
N GLY A 73 -11.20 -23.52 -3.03
CA GLY A 73 -11.26 -22.13 -3.50
C GLY A 73 -9.97 -21.31 -3.34
N LEU A 74 -8.82 -21.95 -3.11
CA LEU A 74 -7.53 -21.27 -2.92
C LEU A 74 -6.99 -20.79 -4.27
N LYS A 75 -6.67 -19.50 -4.35
CA LYS A 75 -6.03 -18.88 -5.52
C LYS A 75 -4.69 -18.30 -5.13
N THR A 76 -3.66 -18.66 -5.89
CA THR A 76 -2.27 -18.22 -5.70
C THR A 76 -1.82 -17.36 -6.87
N VAL A 77 -1.01 -16.35 -6.58
CA VAL A 77 -0.39 -15.49 -7.59
C VAL A 77 1.04 -15.18 -7.16
N LEU A 78 2.02 -15.36 -8.05
CA LEU A 78 3.40 -14.94 -7.76
C LEU A 78 3.50 -13.42 -7.71
N LEU A 79 4.42 -12.92 -6.88
CA LEU A 79 4.68 -11.48 -6.80
C LEU A 79 5.08 -10.90 -8.16
N LYS A 80 5.94 -11.60 -8.93
CA LYS A 80 6.35 -11.17 -10.27
C LYS A 80 5.13 -10.93 -11.17
N ASP A 81 4.19 -11.88 -11.19
CA ASP A 81 3.01 -11.82 -12.04
C ASP A 81 2.07 -10.71 -11.57
N LEU A 82 1.84 -10.59 -10.26
CA LEU A 82 1.03 -9.52 -9.68
C LEU A 82 1.61 -8.13 -9.99
N LYS A 83 2.94 -7.98 -9.89
CA LYS A 83 3.64 -6.74 -10.21
C LYS A 83 3.49 -6.38 -11.70
N SER A 84 3.56 -7.37 -12.59
CA SER A 84 3.43 -7.13 -14.04
C SER A 84 2.00 -6.79 -14.45
N ASN A 85 1.02 -7.51 -13.90
CA ASN A 85 -0.39 -7.38 -14.27
C ASN A 85 -1.05 -6.16 -13.64
N ASN A 86 -0.79 -5.92 -12.34
CA ASN A 86 -1.44 -4.87 -11.57
C ASN A 86 -0.50 -4.30 -10.48
N PRO A 87 0.49 -3.47 -10.85
CA PRO A 87 1.43 -2.87 -9.89
C PRO A 87 0.72 -2.00 -8.85
N SER A 88 -0.36 -1.31 -9.23
CA SER A 88 -1.16 -0.49 -8.31
C SER A 88 -1.79 -1.34 -7.20
N ARG A 89 -2.32 -2.52 -7.56
CA ARG A 89 -2.88 -3.46 -6.58
C ARG A 89 -1.83 -3.98 -5.61
N LEU A 90 -0.61 -4.26 -6.09
CA LEU A 90 0.51 -4.70 -5.26
C LEU A 90 0.83 -3.66 -4.17
N LEU A 91 0.92 -2.37 -4.56
CA LEU A 91 1.17 -1.28 -3.63
C LEU A 91 0.00 -1.07 -2.66
N GLN A 92 -1.25 -1.04 -3.16
CA GLN A 92 -2.44 -0.91 -2.31
C GLN A 92 -2.52 -2.01 -1.27
N MET A 93 -2.29 -3.27 -1.66
CA MET A 93 -2.31 -4.40 -0.71
C MET A 93 -1.22 -4.27 0.34
N THR A 94 -0.02 -3.83 -0.07
CA THR A 94 1.10 -3.66 0.85
C THR A 94 0.82 -2.53 1.85
N VAL A 95 0.36 -1.36 1.39
CA VAL A 95 0.01 -0.22 2.26
C VAL A 95 -1.17 -0.55 3.17
N LYS A 96 -2.21 -1.22 2.64
CA LYS A 96 -3.36 -1.65 3.45
C LYS A 96 -2.96 -2.55 4.61
N GLY A 97 -1.97 -3.42 4.41
CA GLY A 97 -1.41 -4.28 5.46
C GLY A 97 -0.64 -3.51 6.55
N MET A 98 -0.18 -2.28 6.26
CA MET A 98 0.54 -1.42 7.21
C MET A 98 -0.40 -0.46 7.98
N LEU A 99 -1.68 -0.45 7.65
CA LEU A 99 -2.71 0.36 8.32
C LEU A 99 -3.47 -0.46 9.37
N PRO A 100 -3.88 0.15 10.50
CA PRO A 100 -4.65 -0.54 11.53
C PRO A 100 -5.99 -1.04 10.99
N ASP A 101 -6.42 -2.23 11.39
CA ASP A 101 -7.69 -2.80 10.95
C ASP A 101 -8.88 -2.20 11.72
N THR A 102 -9.26 -0.98 11.34
CA THR A 102 -10.40 -0.27 11.92
C THR A 102 -11.30 0.29 10.83
N LYS A 103 -12.47 0.81 11.21
CA LYS A 103 -13.41 1.45 10.27
C LYS A 103 -12.76 2.60 9.48
N LEU A 104 -11.83 3.34 10.11
CA LEU A 104 -11.08 4.43 9.49
C LEU A 104 -10.13 3.97 8.37
N ARG A 105 -9.70 2.70 8.37
CA ARG A 105 -8.78 2.17 7.34
C ARG A 105 -9.31 2.38 5.92
N LYS A 106 -10.63 2.20 5.74
CA LYS A 106 -11.27 2.38 4.43
C LYS A 106 -11.17 3.83 3.94
N GLU A 107 -11.31 4.79 4.84
CA GLU A 107 -11.20 6.22 4.53
C GLU A 107 -9.75 6.62 4.27
N MET A 108 -8.81 6.14 5.09
CA MET A 108 -7.38 6.34 4.87
C MET A 108 -6.94 5.83 3.50
N MET A 109 -7.39 4.64 3.11
CA MET A 109 -7.07 4.04 1.80
C MET A 109 -7.66 4.80 0.61
N LYS A 110 -8.81 5.48 0.77
CA LYS A 110 -9.39 6.31 -0.30
C LYS A 110 -8.49 7.51 -0.68
N ARG A 111 -7.61 7.94 0.23
CA ARG A 111 -6.66 9.03 0.00
C ARG A 111 -5.35 8.59 -0.62
N LEU A 112 -5.18 7.29 -0.86
CA LEU A 112 -4.06 6.76 -1.62
C LEU A 112 -4.48 6.67 -3.09
N THR A 113 -3.90 7.53 -3.91
CA THR A 113 -4.05 7.49 -5.36
C THR A 113 -2.75 6.94 -5.96
N ILE A 114 -2.87 6.05 -6.94
CA ILE A 114 -1.72 5.46 -7.63
C ILE A 114 -1.88 5.72 -9.12
N GLN A 115 -0.84 6.27 -9.72
CA GLN A 115 -0.70 6.59 -11.15
C GLN A 115 0.35 5.68 -11.78
#